data_AF-C7E9H7-F1
#
_entry.id   AF-C7E9H7-F1
#
_cell.length_a   1.000
_cell.length_b   1.000
_cell.length_c   1.000
_cell.angle_alpha   90.00
_cell.angle_beta   90.00
_cell.angle_gamma   90.00
#
_symmetry.space_group_name_H-M   'P 1'
#
loop_
_entity.id
_entity.type
_entity.pdbx_description
1 polymer ?
#
loop_
_entity_poly.entity_id
_entity_poly.type
_entity_poly.pdbx_seq_one_letter_code
_entity_poly.pdbx_strand_id
1 'polypeptide(L)'
;MGMLARNQPDGQTSRGKRGEVANADGGDDQGQIGFHSLVRQGLLVRNNGGDYEAAGGFERRWDTCSSTPWLRGEAGGQIVSYDDPVSMRLKGELVNRMGLLGINMFAAHGDDGWALVDGARRGMGVGM
;
A
#
# COMPACT_ATOMS: atom_id res chain seq x y z
N MET A 1 -19.98 -4.78 41.53
CA MET A 1 -21.19 -4.88 40.70
C MET A 1 -20.87 -4.37 39.30
N GLY A 2 -20.99 -5.24 38.30
CA GLY A 2 -20.30 -5.13 37.01
C GLY A 2 -20.88 -4.16 35.99
N MET A 3 -20.04 -3.79 35.02
CA MET A 3 -20.48 -3.24 33.74
C MET A 3 -20.67 -4.39 32.75
N LEU A 4 -21.90 -4.51 32.25
CA LEU A 4 -22.29 -5.33 31.11
C LEU A 4 -21.65 -4.74 29.84
N ALA A 5 -20.69 -5.44 29.26
CA ALA A 5 -20.28 -5.20 27.88
C ALA A 5 -21.38 -5.71 26.95
N ARG A 6 -21.86 -4.81 26.06
CA ARG A 6 -22.85 -5.15 25.04
C ARG A 6 -22.18 -6.03 23.97
N ASN A 7 -22.71 -7.22 23.74
CA ASN A 7 -22.36 -8.07 22.61
C ASN A 7 -22.75 -7.36 21.30
N GLN A 8 -21.75 -7.09 20.45
CA GLN A 8 -21.93 -6.71 19.05
C GLN A 8 -21.44 -7.90 18.20
N PRO A 9 -22.20 -8.35 17.19
CA PRO A 9 -21.92 -9.60 16.49
C PRO A 9 -20.60 -9.52 15.72
N ASP A 10 -19.83 -10.61 15.81
CA ASP A 10 -18.49 -10.80 15.25
C ASP A 10 -18.50 -10.65 13.71
N GLY A 11 -18.33 -9.41 13.25
CA GLY A 11 -17.89 -9.11 11.89
C GLY A 11 -16.37 -9.11 11.88
N GLN A 12 -15.78 -10.07 11.16
CA GLN A 12 -14.35 -10.28 10.98
C GLN A 12 -13.58 -8.96 10.72
N THR A 13 -12.97 -8.41 11.77
CA THR A 13 -11.86 -7.47 11.63
C THR A 13 -10.63 -8.15 12.21
N SER A 14 -9.99 -9.01 11.43
CA SER A 14 -8.61 -9.40 11.73
C SER A 14 -7.76 -8.14 11.59
N ARG A 15 -7.50 -7.45 12.71
CA ARG A 15 -6.25 -6.69 12.82
C ARG A 15 -5.16 -7.70 12.47
N GLY A 16 -4.42 -7.45 11.40
CA GLY A 16 -3.30 -8.30 11.00
C GLY A 16 -2.45 -8.57 12.24
N LYS A 17 -2.03 -9.83 12.42
CA LYS A 17 -1.07 -10.14 13.48
C LYS A 17 0.14 -9.23 13.26
N ARG A 18 0.65 -8.63 14.33
CA ARG A 18 1.78 -7.70 14.23
C ARG A 18 2.95 -8.42 13.55
N GLY A 19 3.47 -7.85 12.47
CA GLY A 19 4.57 -8.40 11.67
C GLY A 19 4.15 -9.37 10.57
N GLU A 20 2.85 -9.57 10.34
CA GLU A 20 2.31 -10.43 9.28
C GLU A 20 1.31 -9.69 8.38
N VAL A 21 1.31 -10.01 7.08
CA VAL A 21 0.33 -9.54 6.09
C VAL A 21 -0.50 -10.70 5.55
N ALA A 22 -1.81 -10.49 5.38
CA ALA A 22 -2.68 -11.41 4.68
C ALA A 22 -2.85 -11.01 3.19
N ASN A 23 -2.79 -11.99 2.31
CA ASN A 23 -3.05 -11.88 0.87
C ASN A 23 -4.57 -11.78 0.57
N ALA A 24 -4.91 -11.57 -0.70
CA ALA A 24 -6.30 -11.45 -1.16
C ALA A 24 -7.15 -12.71 -0.93
N ASP A 25 -6.52 -13.89 -0.84
CA ASP A 25 -7.17 -15.18 -0.57
C ASP A 25 -7.29 -15.49 0.93
N GLY A 26 -6.80 -14.60 1.79
CA GLY A 26 -6.81 -14.74 3.25
C GLY A 26 -5.65 -15.55 3.85
N GLY A 27 -4.70 -16.01 3.03
CA GLY A 27 -3.45 -16.65 3.48
C GLY A 27 -2.32 -15.65 3.76
N ASP A 28 -1.16 -16.13 4.21
CA ASP A 28 0.01 -15.33 4.61
C ASP A 28 1.33 -15.80 3.96
N ASP A 29 1.29 -16.69 2.98
CA ASP A 29 2.48 -17.29 2.37
C ASP A 29 2.82 -16.70 0.99
N GLN A 30 1.86 -16.71 0.06
CA GLN A 30 2.01 -16.31 -1.34
C GLN A 30 0.75 -15.60 -1.84
N GLY A 31 0.85 -14.74 -2.85
CA GLY A 31 -0.33 -14.18 -3.51
C GLY A 31 -0.28 -12.68 -3.71
N GLN A 32 -1.40 -12.13 -4.18
CA GLN A 32 -1.52 -10.70 -4.43
C GLN A 32 -2.04 -9.96 -3.21
N ILE A 33 -1.50 -8.78 -2.98
CA ILE A 33 -1.94 -7.86 -1.94
C ILE A 33 -2.21 -6.52 -2.62
N GLY A 34 -3.46 -6.04 -2.58
CA GLY A 34 -3.79 -4.69 -3.05
C GLY A 34 -3.15 -3.63 -2.15
N PHE A 35 -2.79 -2.48 -2.71
CA PHE A 35 -2.17 -1.39 -1.95
C PHE A 35 -3.07 -0.92 -0.79
N HIS A 36 -4.39 -0.81 -1.03
CA HIS A 36 -5.37 -0.50 0.01
C HIS A 36 -5.35 -1.53 1.16
N SER A 37 -4.95 -2.78 0.91
CA SER A 37 -4.91 -3.82 1.94
C SER A 37 -3.74 -3.61 2.88
N LEU A 38 -2.60 -3.09 2.39
CA LEU A 38 -1.47 -2.69 3.24
C LEU A 38 -1.88 -1.58 4.20
N VAL A 39 -2.70 -0.63 3.73
CA VAL A 39 -3.25 0.45 4.56
C VAL A 39 -4.29 -0.08 5.54
N ARG A 40 -5.29 -0.83 5.06
CA ARG A 40 -6.37 -1.40 5.88
C ARG A 40 -5.89 -2.32 6.98
N GLN A 41 -4.85 -3.13 6.72
CA GLN A 41 -4.27 -4.03 7.71
C GLN A 41 -3.31 -3.30 8.67
N GLY A 42 -3.02 -2.01 8.44
CA GLY A 42 -2.21 -1.18 9.33
C GLY A 42 -0.70 -1.33 9.14
N LEU A 43 -0.26 -1.80 7.97
CA LEU A 43 1.16 -1.94 7.61
C LEU A 43 1.71 -0.65 6.98
N LEU A 44 0.85 0.12 6.32
CA LEU A 44 1.14 1.46 5.86
C LEU A 44 0.17 2.45 6.51
N VAL A 45 0.70 3.58 6.96
CA VAL A 45 -0.09 4.69 7.49
C VAL A 45 0.18 5.92 6.66
N ARG A 46 -0.90 6.54 6.17
CA ARG A 46 -0.82 7.78 5.40
C ARG A 46 -0.47 8.94 6.31
N ASN A 47 0.57 9.70 5.96
CA ASN A 47 0.95 10.91 6.66
C ASN A 47 0.23 12.15 6.09
N ASN A 48 0.39 13.30 6.74
CA ASN A 48 -0.25 14.55 6.32
C ASN A 48 0.21 15.06 4.94
N GLY A 49 1.39 14.64 4.47
CA GLY A 49 1.90 14.95 3.13
C GLY A 49 1.28 14.09 2.03
N GLY A 50 0.56 13.03 2.41
CA GLY A 50 -0.03 12.06 1.51
C GLY A 50 0.89 10.93 1.08
N ASP A 51 2.08 10.85 1.69
CA ASP A 51 2.98 9.71 1.60
C ASP A 51 2.62 8.66 2.66
N TYR A 52 3.28 7.50 2.59
CA TYR A 52 3.01 6.37 3.48
C TYR A 52 4.24 5.95 4.27
N GLU A 53 4.04 5.74 5.56
CA GLU A 53 5.05 5.28 6.51
C GLU A 53 4.73 3.84 6.95
N ALA A 54 5.77 3.08 7.27
CA ALA A 54 5.62 1.70 7.74
C ALA A 54 5.02 1.66 9.15
N ALA A 55 4.18 0.67 9.41
CA ALA A 55 3.61 0.38 10.71
C ALA A 55 3.42 -1.14 10.89
N GLY A 56 2.77 -1.54 11.99
CA GLY A 56 2.34 -2.93 12.15
C GLY A 56 3.46 -3.97 12.27
N GLY A 57 4.69 -3.58 12.60
CA GLY A 57 5.84 -4.50 12.66
C GLY A 57 6.51 -4.76 11.31
N PHE A 58 6.31 -3.85 10.35
CA PHE A 58 7.02 -3.83 9.08
C PHE A 58 7.98 -2.66 9.01
N GLU A 59 9.10 -2.88 8.33
CA GLU A 59 10.02 -1.84 7.92
C GLU A 59 9.81 -1.52 6.44
N ARG A 60 9.61 -0.25 6.10
CA ARG A 60 9.59 0.23 4.71
C ARG A 60 11.01 0.57 4.27
N ARG A 61 11.39 0.06 3.10
CA ARG A 61 12.65 0.33 2.43
C ARG A 61 12.40 0.89 1.04
N TRP A 62 13.39 1.60 0.51
CA TRP A 62 13.40 2.12 -0.85
C TRP A 62 14.55 1.49 -1.62
N ASP A 63 14.28 0.95 -2.80
CA ASP A 63 15.32 0.52 -3.73
C ASP A 63 15.61 1.65 -4.71
N THR A 64 16.81 2.23 -4.60
CA THR A 64 17.27 3.31 -5.48
C THR A 64 17.46 2.87 -6.93
N CYS A 65 17.75 1.59 -7.18
CA CYS A 65 18.00 1.08 -8.54
C CYS A 65 16.70 1.02 -9.35
N SER A 66 15.61 0.54 -8.75
CA SER A 66 14.30 0.46 -9.41
C SER A 66 13.41 1.67 -9.13
N SER A 67 13.77 2.52 -8.16
CA SER A 67 12.93 3.62 -7.67
C SER A 67 11.56 3.15 -7.18
N THR A 68 11.55 2.06 -6.41
CA THR A 68 10.33 1.48 -5.83
C THR A 68 10.49 1.15 -4.35
N PRO A 69 9.39 1.20 -3.57
CA PRO A 69 9.41 0.78 -2.18
C PRO A 69 9.20 -0.74 -2.03
N TRP A 70 9.56 -1.25 -0.86
CA TRP A 70 9.16 -2.58 -0.39
C TRP A 70 9.03 -2.61 1.13
N LEU A 71 8.22 -3.54 1.65
CA LEU A 71 8.07 -3.80 3.09
C LEU A 71 8.79 -5.09 3.48
N ARG A 72 9.36 -5.11 4.68
CA ARG A 72 9.92 -6.31 5.35
C ARG A 72 9.23 -6.54 6.68
N GLY A 73 8.61 -7.70 6.88
CA GLY A 73 8.06 -8.11 8.17
C GLY A 73 9.15 -8.51 9.15
N GLU A 74 9.12 -7.97 10.38
CA GLU A 74 10.11 -8.26 11.43
C GLU A 74 9.99 -9.69 12.00
N ALA A 75 8.78 -10.26 11.99
CA ALA A 75 8.46 -11.50 12.69
C ALA A 75 8.70 -12.79 11.90
N GLY A 76 8.82 -12.73 10.57
CA GLY A 76 8.80 -13.94 9.73
C GLY A 76 9.33 -13.82 8.31
N GLY A 77 9.95 -12.70 7.93
CA GLY A 77 10.64 -12.58 6.64
C GLY A 77 9.75 -12.34 5.41
N GLN A 78 8.46 -12.05 5.59
CA GLN A 78 7.60 -11.61 4.48
C GLN A 78 8.18 -10.33 3.84
N ILE A 79 8.24 -10.34 2.51
CA ILE A 79 8.64 -9.20 1.69
C ILE A 79 7.48 -8.86 0.77
N VAL A 80 7.08 -7.59 0.76
CA VAL A 80 6.05 -7.08 -0.15
C VAL A 80 6.66 -5.98 -1.00
N SER A 81 6.81 -6.22 -2.31
CA SER A 81 7.10 -5.16 -3.28
C SER A 81 5.78 -4.52 -3.74
N TYR A 82 5.80 -3.20 -3.92
CA TYR A 82 4.61 -2.44 -4.31
C TYR A 82 5.01 -1.11 -4.96
N ASP A 83 4.04 -0.43 -5.55
CA ASP A 83 4.15 0.98 -5.91
C ASP A 83 3.45 1.85 -4.88
N ASP A 84 3.97 3.06 -4.68
CA ASP A 84 3.36 4.09 -3.83
C ASP A 84 3.21 5.41 -4.63
N PRO A 85 2.65 6.49 -4.04
CA PRO A 85 2.50 7.75 -4.76
C PRO A 85 3.81 8.31 -5.32
N VAL A 86 4.95 8.04 -4.66
CA VAL A 86 6.27 8.52 -5.09
C VAL A 86 6.75 7.75 -6.31
N SER A 87 6.73 6.42 -6.27
CA SER A 87 7.16 5.59 -7.41
C SER A 87 6.23 5.77 -8.62
N MET A 88 4.92 5.91 -8.39
CA MET A 88 3.96 6.22 -9.45
C MET A 88 4.19 7.59 -10.08
N ARG A 89 4.54 8.60 -9.28
CA ARG A 89 4.97 9.91 -9.81
C ARG A 89 6.22 9.79 -10.67
N LEU A 90 7.24 9.07 -10.23
CA LEU A 90 8.47 8.86 -11.01
C LEU A 90 8.20 8.15 -12.34
N LYS A 91 7.27 7.17 -12.36
CA LYS A 91 6.80 6.53 -13.60
C LYS A 91 6.05 7.51 -14.50
N GLY A 92 5.20 8.37 -13.95
CA GLY A 92 4.53 9.44 -14.69
C GLY A 92 5.52 10.43 -15.32
N GLU A 93 6.54 10.81 -14.57
CA GLU A 93 7.61 11.68 -15.08
C GLU A 93 8.41 11.00 -16.19
N LEU A 94 8.66 9.69 -16.08
CA LEU A 94 9.29 8.93 -17.15
C LEU A 94 8.44 8.97 -18.44
N VAL A 95 7.13 8.77 -18.32
CA VAL A 95 6.20 8.89 -19.46
C VAL A 95 6.31 10.25 -20.12
N ASN A 96 6.27 11.33 -19.33
CA ASN A 96 6.39 12.69 -19.83
C ASN A 96 7.77 12.94 -20.51
N ARG A 97 8.87 12.55 -19.85
CA ARG A 97 10.24 12.73 -20.38
C ARG A 97 10.49 11.98 -21.68
N MET A 98 9.90 10.80 -21.82
CA MET A 98 10.12 9.92 -22.96
C MET A 98 9.12 10.14 -24.10
N GLY A 99 8.12 11.02 -23.92
CA GLY A 99 7.06 11.23 -24.90
C GLY A 99 6.16 10.00 -25.10
N LEU A 100 5.97 9.19 -24.04
CA LEU A 100 5.05 8.05 -24.07
C LEU A 100 3.60 8.54 -23.95
N LEU A 101 2.65 7.74 -24.42
CA LEU A 101 1.23 8.13 -24.48
C LEU A 101 0.51 8.12 -23.11
N GLY A 102 1.04 7.40 -22.11
CA GLY A 102 0.39 7.32 -20.81
C GLY A 102 0.84 6.13 -19.96
N ILE A 103 0.08 5.87 -18.89
CA ILE A 103 0.25 4.76 -17.95
C ILE A 103 -1.05 3.96 -17.88
N ASN A 104 -0.94 2.63 -17.83
CA ASN A 104 -2.02 1.74 -17.45
C ASN A 104 -1.81 1.24 -16.00
N MET A 105 -2.89 1.04 -15.25
CA MET A 105 -2.87 0.54 -13.88
C MET A 105 -3.69 -0.75 -13.76
N PHE A 106 -3.05 -1.82 -13.29
CA PHE A 106 -3.70 -3.07 -12.95
C PHE A 106 -3.62 -3.32 -11.43
N ALA A 107 -4.72 -3.25 -10.68
CA ALA A 107 -5.99 -2.66 -11.09
C ALA A 107 -6.40 -1.58 -10.10
N ALA A 108 -7.08 -0.54 -10.59
CA ALA A 108 -7.39 0.66 -9.82
C ALA A 108 -8.20 0.40 -8.54
N HIS A 109 -8.94 -0.72 -8.47
CA HIS A 109 -9.63 -1.14 -7.24
C HIS A 109 -8.68 -1.41 -6.07
N GLY A 110 -7.39 -1.66 -6.34
CA GLY A 110 -6.32 -1.88 -5.39
C GLY A 110 -5.79 -0.60 -4.73
N ASP A 111 -6.17 0.58 -5.19
CA ASP A 111 -5.66 1.88 -4.72
C ASP A 111 -6.28 2.29 -3.36
N ASP A 112 -5.56 3.11 -2.59
CA ASP A 112 -6.10 3.79 -1.41
C ASP A 112 -6.78 5.10 -1.85
N GLY A 113 -8.03 4.96 -2.29
CA GLY A 113 -8.78 6.03 -2.94
C GLY A 113 -8.24 6.31 -4.34
N TRP A 114 -7.46 7.38 -4.48
CA TRP A 114 -6.81 7.77 -5.75
C TRP A 114 -5.31 8.00 -5.58
N ALA A 115 -4.70 7.56 -4.47
CA ALA A 115 -3.34 7.93 -4.12
C ALA A 115 -2.29 7.53 -5.18
N LEU A 116 -2.38 6.32 -5.73
CA LEU A 116 -1.47 5.84 -6.77
C LEU A 116 -1.78 6.49 -8.12
N VAL A 117 -3.05 6.62 -8.46
CA VAL A 117 -3.49 7.26 -9.71
C VAL A 117 -3.07 8.74 -9.74
N ASP A 118 -3.26 9.46 -8.64
CA ASP A 118 -2.87 10.86 -8.50
C ASP A 118 -1.34 11.02 -8.55
N GLY A 119 -0.59 10.07 -7.97
CA GLY A 119 0.86 10.00 -8.14
C GLY A 119 1.25 9.99 -9.62
N ALA A 120 0.67 9.06 -10.39
CA ALA A 120 0.90 8.96 -11.83
C ALA A 120 0.49 10.23 -12.60
N ARG A 121 -0.71 10.77 -12.32
CA ARG A 121 -1.24 11.99 -12.97
C ARG A 121 -0.36 13.20 -12.72
N ARG A 122 0.14 13.38 -11.49
CA ARG A 122 1.10 14.44 -11.13
C ARG A 122 2.40 14.31 -11.92
N GLY A 123 2.95 13.11 -12.01
CA GLY A 123 4.18 12.86 -12.77
C GLY A 123 4.03 13.12 -14.27
N MET A 124 2.86 12.77 -14.85
CA MET A 124 2.54 13.06 -16.25
C MET A 124 2.19 14.53 -16.51
N GLY A 125 1.94 15.34 -15.47
CA GLY A 125 1.54 16.74 -15.61
C GLY A 125 0.08 16.94 -16.05
N VAL A 126 -0.82 15.99 -15.79
CA VAL A 126 -2.20 15.98 -16.32
C VAL A 126 -3.32 16.18 -15.26
N GLY A 127 -2.98 16.74 -14.08
CA GLY A 127 -3.97 17.17 -13.09
C GLY A 127 -3.40 17.62 -11.75
N MET A 128 -4.18 18.46 -11.04
CA MET A 128 -4.12 18.66 -9.58
C MET A 128 -5.24 17.87 -8.93
#